data_AF-A0A382HWH5-F1
#
_entry.id   AF-A0A382HWH5-F1
#
_cell.length_a   1.000
_cell.length_b   1.000
_cell.length_c   1.000
_cell.angle_alpha   90.00
_cell.angle_beta   90.00
_cell.angle_gamma   90.00
#
_symmetry.space_group_name_H-M   'P 1'
#
loop_
_entity.id
_entity.type
_entity.pdbx_description
1 polymer ?
#
loop_
_entity_poly.entity_id
_entity_poly.type
_entity_poly.pdbx_seq_one_letter_code
_entity_poly.pdbx_strand_id
1 'polypeptide(L)'
;MESFLSTTDLFIFFGSLAAVMGFGLWASRRGESSEDYFLAGRTTRWWGVAGSIFGSNVSANHIAGMMGVGYLVGFAQSQFEITAIAGLLLLCYGFLPVYRKMNIYTLSEY
;
A
#
# COMPACT_ATOMS: atom_id res chain seq x y z
N MET A 1 2.57 21.20 -34.16
CA MET A 1 2.29 21.30 -32.72
C MET A 1 2.17 19.87 -32.25
N GLU A 2 3.29 19.26 -31.86
CA GLU A 2 3.31 17.87 -31.40
C GLU A 2 2.36 17.75 -30.21
N SER A 3 1.36 16.88 -30.30
CA SER A 3 0.45 16.68 -29.18
C SER A 3 1.24 16.04 -28.03
N PHE A 4 1.33 16.74 -26.90
CA PHE A 4 2.02 16.27 -25.70
C PHE A 4 1.51 14.91 -25.16
N LEU A 5 0.34 14.46 -25.61
CA LEU A 5 -0.25 13.17 -25.26
C LEU A 5 -0.66 12.46 -26.55
N SER A 6 -0.15 11.26 -26.76
CA SER A 6 -0.58 10.40 -27.85
C SER A 6 -1.98 9.84 -27.56
N THR A 7 -2.76 9.55 -28.60
CA THR A 7 -4.04 8.83 -28.47
C THR A 7 -3.86 7.49 -27.74
N THR A 8 -2.70 6.85 -27.91
CA THR A 8 -2.33 5.62 -27.20
C THR A 8 -2.19 5.84 -25.69
N ASP A 9 -1.58 6.95 -25.25
CA ASP A 9 -1.37 7.27 -23.84
C ASP A 9 -2.71 7.47 -23.13
N LEU A 10 -3.63 8.16 -23.81
CA LEU A 10 -4.97 8.42 -23.29
C LEU A 10 -5.78 7.12 -23.15
N PHE A 11 -5.66 6.20 -24.12
CA PHE A 11 -6.29 4.89 -24.02
C PHE A 11 -5.75 4.06 -22.85
N ILE A 12 -4.43 4.04 -22.65
CA ILE A 12 -3.80 3.34 -21.51
C ILE A 12 -4.24 3.96 -20.18
N PHE A 13 -4.26 5.28 -20.09
CA PHE A 13 -4.67 6.01 -18.89
C PHE A 13 -6.12 5.68 -18.49
N PHE A 14 -7.08 5.90 -19.38
CA PHE A 14 -8.49 5.62 -19.08
C PHE A 14 -8.78 4.13 -18.95
N GLY A 15 -8.09 3.29 -19.74
CA GLY A 15 -8.20 1.83 -19.65
C GLY A 15 -7.75 1.30 -18.29
N SER A 16 -6.61 1.78 -17.77
CA SER A 16 -6.11 1.36 -16.45
C SER A 16 -7.02 1.83 -15.32
N LEU A 17 -7.53 3.07 -15.39
CA LEU A 17 -8.53 3.60 -14.45
C LEU A 17 -9.81 2.76 -14.42
N ALA A 18 -10.36 2.45 -15.59
CA ALA A 18 -11.56 1.62 -15.72
C ALA A 18 -11.31 0.19 -15.22
N ALA A 19 -10.15 -0.40 -15.50
CA ALA A 19 -9.78 -1.73 -15.03
C ALA A 19 -9.68 -1.79 -13.49
N VAL A 20 -9.02 -0.81 -12.87
CA VAL A 20 -8.89 -0.73 -11.40
C VAL A 20 -10.25 -0.52 -10.75
N MET A 21 -11.08 0.39 -11.27
CA MET A 21 -12.45 0.59 -10.78
C MET A 21 -13.31 -0.67 -10.95
N GLY A 22 -13.25 -1.32 -12.11
CA GLY A 22 -13.99 -2.55 -12.38
C GLY A 22 -13.59 -3.68 -11.44
N PHE A 23 -12.28 -3.85 -11.21
CA PHE A 23 -11.76 -4.82 -10.25
C PHE A 23 -12.22 -4.50 -8.81
N GLY A 24 -12.15 -3.24 -8.39
CA GLY A 24 -12.60 -2.80 -7.07
C GLY A 24 -14.09 -3.05 -6.83
N LEU A 25 -14.94 -2.72 -7.81
CA LEU A 25 -16.39 -2.97 -7.74
C LEU A 25 -16.71 -4.47 -7.72
N TRP A 26 -16.00 -5.28 -8.51
CA TRP A 26 -16.16 -6.73 -8.49
C TRP A 26 -15.74 -7.34 -7.14
N ALA A 27 -14.59 -6.91 -6.60
CA ALA A 27 -14.08 -7.38 -5.31
C ALA A 27 -14.97 -6.94 -4.14
N SER A 28 -15.56 -5.74 -4.20
CA SER A 28 -16.45 -5.20 -3.16
C SER A 28 -17.76 -5.99 -3.01
N ARG A 29 -18.14 -6.83 -3.98
CA ARG A 29 -19.36 -7.65 -3.92
C ARG A 29 -19.23 -8.89 -3.03
N ARG A 30 -18.07 -9.12 -2.39
CA ARG A 30 -17.71 -10.35 -1.66
C ARG A 30 -17.61 -10.20 -0.12
N GLY A 31 -18.42 -9.37 0.54
CA GLY A 31 -18.40 -9.25 2.00
C GLY A 31 -19.78 -9.10 2.62
N GLU A 32 -20.23 -10.11 3.37
CA GLU A 32 -21.53 -10.13 4.06
C GLU A 32 -21.42 -9.73 5.56
N SER A 33 -20.19 -9.64 6.10
CA SER A 33 -19.90 -9.32 7.51
C SER A 33 -18.77 -8.29 7.66
N SER A 34 -18.84 -7.44 8.70
CA SER A 34 -17.82 -6.44 9.03
C SER A 34 -16.44 -7.06 9.29
N GLU A 35 -16.38 -8.27 9.85
CA GLU A 35 -15.11 -8.99 10.10
C GLU A 35 -14.45 -9.42 8.79
N ASP A 36 -15.24 -9.88 7.81
CA ASP A 36 -14.72 -10.22 6.48
C ASP A 36 -14.25 -8.97 5.72
N TYR A 37 -14.91 -7.84 5.93
CA TYR A 37 -14.53 -6.58 5.30
C TYR A 37 -13.23 -5.98 5.88
N PHE A 38 -13.05 -6.00 7.21
CA PHE A 38 -11.88 -5.39 7.86
C PHE A 38 -10.69 -6.34 8.05
N LEU A 39 -10.94 -7.62 8.33
CA LEU A 39 -9.88 -8.61 8.60
C LEU A 39 -9.65 -9.59 7.45
N ALA A 40 -10.44 -9.51 6.37
CA ALA A 40 -10.41 -10.49 5.27
C ALA A 40 -10.50 -11.94 5.78
N GLY A 41 -11.34 -12.14 6.81
CA GLY A 41 -11.52 -13.42 7.50
C GLY A 41 -10.25 -13.97 8.17
N ARG A 42 -9.19 -13.16 8.34
CA ARG A 42 -7.86 -13.58 8.83
C ARG A 42 -7.19 -14.67 7.97
N THR A 43 -7.65 -14.87 6.74
CA THR A 43 -7.15 -15.92 5.83
C THR A 43 -6.23 -15.39 4.73
N THR A 44 -5.98 -14.07 4.70
CA THR A 44 -5.11 -13.45 3.70
C THR A 44 -3.70 -14.04 3.77
N ARG A 45 -3.26 -14.62 2.65
CA ARG A 45 -1.90 -15.13 2.49
C ARG A 45 -0.88 -14.01 2.73
N TRP A 46 0.24 -14.33 3.36
CA TRP A 46 1.27 -13.37 3.80
C TRP A 46 1.73 -12.39 2.70
N TRP A 47 1.85 -12.85 1.45
CA TRP A 47 2.24 -12.03 0.31
C TRP A 47 1.22 -10.94 -0.07
N GLY A 48 -0.07 -11.16 0.18
CA GLY A 48 -1.14 -10.20 -0.06
C GLY A 48 -1.13 -9.12 1.01
N VAL A 49 -0.85 -9.50 2.26
CA VAL A 49 -0.63 -8.56 3.37
C VAL A 49 0.60 -7.69 3.08
N ALA A 50 1.72 -8.29 2.67
CA ALA A 50 2.94 -7.57 2.32
C ALA A 50 2.72 -6.58 1.16
N GLY A 51 2.07 -7.03 0.08
CA GLY A 51 1.73 -6.17 -1.06
C GLY A 51 0.80 -5.02 -0.69
N SER A 52 -0.19 -5.27 0.17
CA SER A 52 -1.10 -4.22 0.66
C SER A 52 -0.38 -3.20 1.54
N ILE A 53 0.49 -3.63 2.46
CA ILE A 53 1.27 -2.72 3.32
C ILE A 53 2.16 -1.82 2.45
N PHE A 54 2.85 -2.39 1.47
CA PHE A 54 3.71 -1.65 0.56
C PHE A 54 2.90 -0.66 -0.30
N GLY A 55 1.78 -1.10 -0.89
CA GLY A 55 0.90 -0.25 -1.68
C GLY A 55 0.27 0.90 -0.89
N SER A 56 -0.04 0.69 0.39
CA SER A 56 -0.55 1.75 1.28
C SER A 56 0.51 2.76 1.69
N ASN A 57 1.80 2.39 1.68
CA ASN A 57 2.89 3.28 2.07
C ASN A 57 3.42 4.11 0.90
N VAL A 58 3.41 3.55 -0.32
CA VAL A 58 3.97 4.21 -1.50
C VAL A 58 2.90 5.00 -2.24
N SER A 59 3.00 6.33 -2.19
CA SER A 59 2.15 7.25 -2.95
C SER A 59 2.91 7.95 -4.09
N ALA A 60 2.19 8.46 -5.09
CA ALA A 60 2.79 9.22 -6.18
C ALA A 60 3.56 10.46 -5.67
N ASN A 61 3.02 11.14 -4.66
CA ASN A 61 3.67 12.26 -3.99
C ASN A 61 4.96 11.83 -3.27
N HIS A 62 4.95 10.65 -2.64
CA HIS A 62 6.14 10.08 -2.00
C HIS A 62 7.25 9.84 -3.03
N ILE A 63 6.94 9.24 -4.17
CA ILE A 63 7.92 8.97 -5.23
C ILE A 63 8.50 10.29 -5.77
N ALA A 64 7.66 11.25 -6.14
CA ALA A 64 8.12 12.54 -6.66
C ALA A 64 8.99 13.31 -5.63
N GLY A 65 8.60 13.29 -4.36
CA GLY A 65 9.37 13.91 -3.27
C GLY A 65 10.71 13.23 -3.05
N MET A 66 10.73 11.89 -3.01
CA MET A 66 11.94 11.10 -2.81
C MET A 66 12.93 11.25 -3.98
N MET A 67 12.44 11.39 -5.21
CA MET A 67 13.30 11.71 -6.36
C MET A 67 13.95 13.10 -6.23
N GLY A 68 13.20 14.10 -5.75
CA GLY A 68 13.74 15.44 -5.49
C GLY A 68 14.80 15.46 -4.39
N VAL A 69 14.54 14.77 -3.28
CA VAL A 69 15.52 14.62 -2.19
C VAL A 69 16.73 13.79 -2.66
N GLY A 70 16.51 12.75 -3.46
CA GLY A 70 17.56 11.94 -4.06
C GLY A 70 18.45 12.73 -5.03
N TYR A 71 17.92 13.73 -5.73
CA TYR A 71 18.72 14.63 -6.56
C TYR A 71 19.65 15.53 -5.71
N LEU A 72 19.19 15.97 -4.53
CA LEU A 72 19.96 16.85 -3.64
C LEU A 72 20.97 16.11 -2.77
N VAL A 73 20.54 14.99 -2.17
CA VAL A 73 21.26 14.25 -1.11
C VAL A 73 21.90 12.97 -1.65
N GLY A 74 21.50 12.51 -2.84
CA GLY A 74 22.02 11.31 -3.47
C GLY A 74 21.60 10.03 -2.73
N PHE A 75 22.49 9.03 -2.78
CA PHE A 75 22.24 7.71 -2.18
C PHE A 75 22.02 7.74 -0.66
N ALA A 76 22.48 8.78 0.03
CA ALA A 76 22.31 8.89 1.49
C ALA A 76 20.83 8.88 1.93
N GLN A 77 19.90 9.30 1.06
CA GLN A 77 18.46 9.20 1.34
C GLN A 77 17.98 7.75 1.56
N SER A 78 18.63 6.77 0.93
CA SER A 78 18.28 5.34 1.08
C SER A 78 18.44 4.83 2.51
N GLN A 79 19.23 5.51 3.35
CA GLN A 79 19.40 5.15 4.75
C GLN A 79 18.06 5.16 5.51
N PHE A 80 17.14 6.06 5.16
CA PHE A 80 15.81 6.11 5.78
C PHE A 80 15.04 4.81 5.56
N GLU A 81 15.00 4.33 4.31
CA GLU A 81 14.32 3.09 3.94
C GLU A 81 15.01 1.86 4.55
N ILE A 82 16.34 1.82 4.55
CA ILE A 82 17.11 0.71 5.14
C ILE A 82 16.88 0.63 6.66
N THR A 83 16.84 1.78 7.34
CA THR A 83 16.61 1.82 8.79
C THR A 83 15.16 1.47 9.13
N ALA A 84 14.20 1.82 8.26
CA ALA A 84 12.80 1.46 8.44
C ALA A 84 12.59 -0.06 8.52
N ILE A 85 13.40 -0.86 7.83
CA ILE A 85 13.36 -2.34 7.91
C ILE A 85 13.56 -2.80 9.37
N ALA A 86 14.52 -2.22 10.09
CA ALA A 86 14.75 -2.58 11.48
C ALA A 86 13.55 -2.23 12.38
N GLY A 87 12.94 -1.06 12.16
CA GLY A 87 11.71 -0.66 12.86
C GLY A 87 10.52 -1.59 12.57
N LEU A 88 10.35 -2.00 11.31
CA LEU A 88 9.34 -2.97 10.88
C LEU A 88 9.54 -4.33 11.56
N LEU A 89 10.77 -4.83 11.64
CA LEU A 89 11.07 -6.08 12.36
C LEU A 89 10.72 -5.96 13.85
N LEU A 90 11.06 -4.84 14.49
CA LEU A 90 10.71 -4.61 15.89
C LEU A 90 9.19 -4.58 16.11
N LEU A 91 8.43 -3.94 15.21
CA LEU A 91 6.96 -3.95 15.26
C LEU A 91 6.40 -5.36 15.06
N CYS A 92 6.93 -6.12 14.10
CA CYS A 92 6.51 -7.49 13.82
C CYS A 92 6.78 -8.46 14.98
N TYR A 93 7.92 -8.36 15.66
CA TYR A 93 8.25 -9.27 16.77
C TYR A 93 7.76 -8.78 18.13
N GLY A 94 7.66 -7.46 18.34
CA GLY A 94 7.26 -6.87 19.60
C GLY A 94 5.76 -6.64 19.71
N PHE A 95 5.18 -5.87 18.79
CA PHE A 95 3.81 -5.36 18.92
C PHE A 95 2.76 -6.27 18.30
N LEU A 96 3.07 -6.86 17.14
CA LEU A 96 2.15 -7.78 16.45
C LEU A 96 1.66 -8.95 17.33
N PRO A 97 2.49 -9.66 18.13
CA PRO A 97 1.97 -10.72 19.00
C PRO A 97 1.07 -10.21 20.11
N VAL A 98 1.27 -8.98 20.59
CA VAL A 98 0.42 -8.34 21.60
C VAL A 98 -0.95 -8.00 20.99
N TYR A 99 -0.97 -7.34 19.83
CA TYR A 99 -2.21 -7.01 19.11
C TYR A 99 -3.01 -8.26 18.74
N ARG A 100 -2.35 -9.33 18.31
CA ARG A 100 -3.02 -10.60 18.02
C ARG A 100 -3.63 -11.27 19.25
N LYS A 101 -3.08 -11.07 20.45
CA LYS A 101 -3.65 -11.61 21.70
C LYS A 101 -4.88 -10.83 22.17
N MET A 102 -4.91 -9.52 21.93
CA MET A 102 -6.02 -8.66 22.38
C MET A 102 -7.23 -8.67 21.44
N ASN A 103 -7.12 -9.26 20.25
CA ASN A 103 -8.20 -9.33 19.25
C ASN A 103 -8.87 -7.97 18.93
N ILE A 104 -8.07 -6.90 18.98
CA ILE A 104 -8.50 -5.55 18.62
C ILE A 104 -8.66 -5.41 17.11
N TYR A 105 -9.63 -4.61 16.68
CA TYR A 105 -9.90 -4.34 15.26
C TYR A 105 -9.19 -3.07 14.78
N THR A 106 -9.01 -2.11 15.69
CA THR A 106 -8.36 -0.82 15.39
C THR A 106 -7.25 -0.54 16.39
N LEU A 107 -6.23 0.23 15.96
CA LEU A 107 -5.15 0.66 16.86
C LEU A 107 -5.66 1.58 17.99
N SER A 108 -6.74 2.34 17.75
CA SER A 108 -7.35 3.23 18.75
C SER A 108 -8.08 2.50 19.87
N GLU A 109 -8.32 1.20 19.72
CA GLU A 109 -8.95 0.34 20.72
C GLU A 109 -7.95 -0.15 21.80
N TYR A 110 -6.65 0.02 21.54
CA TYR A 110 -5.56 -0.25 22.48
C TYR A 110 -5.26 0.98 23.35
#